data_AF-A0A432HHX2-F1
#
_entry.id   AF-A0A432HHX2-F1
#
_cell.length_a   1.000
_cell.length_b   1.000
_cell.length_c   1.000
_cell.angle_alpha   90.00
_cell.angle_beta   90.00
_cell.angle_gamma   90.00
#
_symmetry.space_group_name_H-M   'P 1'
#
loop_
_entity.id
_entity.type
_entity.pdbx_description
1 polymer ?
#
loop_
_entity_poly.entity_id
_entity_poly.type
_entity_poly.pdbx_seq_one_letter_code
_entity_poly.pdbx_strand_id
1 'polypeptide(L)' 'MNNPHGIAVDGEGRVYVGDTREHWIQVFKRVASSG' A
#
# COMPACT_ATOMS: atom_id res chain seq x y z
N MET A 1 9.46 4.58 -4.26
CA MET A 1 9.41 3.79 -3.01
C MET A 1 10.77 3.15 -2.87
N ASN A 2 11.65 3.81 -2.13
CA ASN A 2 13.07 3.47 -2.01
C ASN A 2 13.41 2.90 -0.63
N ASN A 3 12.55 3.08 0.38
CA ASN A 3 12.73 2.50 1.71
C ASN A 3 11.39 2.32 2.45
N PRO A 4 10.60 1.29 2.10
CA PRO A 4 9.32 1.04 2.76
C PRO A 4 9.55 0.65 4.23
N HIS A 5 8.88 1.34 5.15
CA HIS A 5 9.04 1.11 6.60
C HIS A 5 7.75 0.66 7.30
N GLY A 6 6.59 0.89 6.67
CA GLY A 6 5.30 0.55 7.27
C GLY A 6 4.32 0.02 6.23
N ILE A 7 3.54 -0.98 6.64
CA ILE A 7 2.44 -1.56 5.85
C ILE A 7 1.18 -1.66 6.72
N ALA A 8 0.03 -1.30 6.16
CA ALA A 8 -1.28 -1.45 6.78
C ALA A 8 -2.33 -1.89 5.77
N VAL A 9 -3.39 -2.55 6.25
CA VAL A 9 -4.51 -3.03 5.44
C VAL A 9 -5.81 -2.54 6.08
N ASP A 10 -6.75 -2.04 5.27
CA ASP A 10 -8.08 -1.63 5.74
C ASP A 10 -9.15 -2.73 5.53
N GLY A 11 -10.38 -2.44 5.95
CA GLY A 11 -11.51 -3.38 5.82
C GLY A 11 -11.96 -3.64 4.38
N GLU A 12 -11.52 -2.83 3.41
CA GLU A 12 -11.79 -3.02 1.98
C GLU A 12 -10.65 -3.79 1.29
N GLY A 13 -9.60 -4.16 2.02
CA GLY A 13 -8.44 -4.87 1.50
C GLY A 13 -7.48 -3.99 0.69
N ARG A 14 -7.52 -2.66 0.87
CA ARG A 14 -6.49 -1.76 0.33
C ARG A 14 -5.22 -1.87 1.15
N VAL A 15 -4.08 -1.87 0.47
CA VAL A 15 -2.75 -1.93 1.07
C VAL A 15 -2.11 -0.56 1.03
N TYR A 16 -1.70 -0.06 2.19
CA TYR A 16 -1.02 1.21 2.36
C TYR A 16 0.45 0.94 2.66
N VAL A 17 1.35 1.54 1.88
CA VAL A 17 2.79 1.41 2.11
C VAL A 17 3.40 2.80 2.31
N GLY A 18 4.02 2.99 3.47
CA GLY A 18 4.70 4.23 3.84
C GLY A 18 6.20 4.16 3.58
N ASP A 19 6.71 5.16 2.87
CA ASP A 19 8.15 5.39 2.69
C ASP A 19 8.59 6.54 3.61
N THR A 20 9.47 6.23 4.57
CA THR A 20 9.95 7.23 5.55
C THR A 20 11.00 8.17 4.99
N ARG A 21 11.62 7.84 3.84
CA ARG A 21 12.59 8.71 3.17
C ARG A 21 11.94 9.68 2.20
N GLU A 22 10.91 9.22 1.48
CA GLU A 22 10.26 10.00 0.43
C GLU A 22 9.00 10.75 0.92
N HIS A 23 8.62 10.59 2.20
CA HIS A 23 7.44 11.21 2.81
C HIS A 23 6.12 10.97 2.06
N TRP A 24 6.01 9.83 1.36
CA TRP A 24 4.84 9.45 0.59
C TRP A 24 4.18 8.20 1.12
N ILE A 25 2.86 8.10 0.88
CA ILE A 25 2.07 6.89 1.09
C ILE A 25 1.54 6.44 -0.27
N GLN A 26 1.83 5.19 -0.64
CA GLN A 26 1.25 4.56 -1.83
C GLN A 26 0.12 3.62 -1.42
N VAL A 27 -0.95 3.60 -2.21
CA VAL A 27 -2.15 2.80 -1.94
C VAL A 27 -2.40 1.85 -3.10
N PHE A 28 -2.50 0.56 -2.80
CA PHE A 28 -2.81 -0.49 -3.75
C PHE A 28 -4.19 -1.06 -3.45
N LYS A 29 -5.01 -1.19 -4.49
CA LYS A 29 -6.29 -1.90 -4.41
C LYS A 29 -6.13 -3.30 -4.95
N ARG A 30 -6.76 -4.27 -4.31
CA ARG A 30 -6.89 -5.61 -4.91
C ARG A 30 -7.75 -5.49 -6.17
N VAL A 31 -7.22 -5.98 -7.28
CA VAL A 31 -8.02 -6.22 -8.48
C VAL A 31 -8.53 -7.65 -8.37
N ALA A 32 -9.84 -7.85 -8.45
CA ALA A 32 -10.40 -9.18 -8.53
C ALA A 32 -9.86 -9.85 -9.81
N SER A 33 -9.39 -11.09 -9.69
CA SER A 33 -9.13 -11.90 -10.87
C SER A 33 -10.47 -12.10 -11.57
N SER A 34 -10.64 -11.51 -12.75
CA SER A 34 -11.66 -11.95 -13.70
C SER A 34 -11.32 -13.40 -14.05
N GLY A 35 -12.12 -14.34 -13.55
CA GLY A 35 -12.14 -15.70 -14.05
C GLY A 35 -12.62 -15.74 -15.50
#